data_AF-A0A970RRJ4-F1
#
_entry.id   AF-A0A970RRJ4-F1
#
_cell.length_a   1.000
_cell.length_b   1.000
_cell.length_c   1.000
_cell.angle_alpha   90.00
_cell.angle_beta   90.00
_cell.angle_gamma   90.00
#
_symmetry.space_group_name_H-M   'P 1'
#
loop_
_entity.id
_entity.type
_entity.pdbx_description
1 polymer ?
#
loop_
_entity_poly.entity_id
_entity_poly.type
_entity_poly.pdbx_seq_one_letter_code
_entity_poly.pdbx_strand_id
1 'polypeptide(L)' 'MDRMVQQAIAQVLSEVYEPEFSEHSYGFRPGKGAHDALRQCLANANEGYDWVVDMDLERFFDTVNHSKLIQVLSEKV' A
#
# COMPACT_ATOMS: atom_id res chain seq x y z
N MET A 1 -15.84 -12.38 15.73
CA MET A 1 -15.23 -11.51 16.75
C MET A 1 -13.88 -10.99 16.28
N ASP A 2 -12.94 -11.86 15.87
CA ASP A 2 -11.60 -11.48 15.40
C ASP A 2 -11.59 -10.41 14.27
N ARG A 3 -12.37 -10.61 13.21
CA ARG A 3 -12.51 -9.62 12.12
C ARG A 3 -12.99 -8.23 12.57
N MET A 4 -13.80 -8.15 13.63
CA MET A 4 -14.25 -6.87 14.17
C MET A 4 -13.11 -6.12 14.86
N VAL A 5 -12.28 -6.84 15.62
CA VAL A 5 -11.10 -6.27 16.28
C VAL A 5 -10.07 -5.85 15.24
N GLN A 6 -9.80 -6.68 14.24
CA GLN A 6 -8.91 -6.34 13.12
C GLN A 6 -9.38 -5.08 12.38
N GLN A 7 -10.69 -4.96 12.12
CA GLN A 7 -11.24 -3.77 11.46
C GLN A 7 -11.09 -2.51 12.32
N ALA A 8 -11.31 -2.60 13.63
CA ALA A 8 -11.13 -1.47 14.54
C ALA A 8 -9.68 -0.99 14.58
N ILE A 9 -8.73 -1.94 14.65
CA ILE A 9 -7.29 -1.64 14.57
C ILE A 9 -6.96 -1.00 13.21
N ALA A 10 -7.47 -1.55 12.11
CA ALA A 10 -7.24 -1.02 10.77
C ALA A 10 -7.72 0.43 10.62
N GLN A 11 -8.89 0.78 11.18
CA GLN A 11 -9.40 2.16 11.15
C GLN A 11 -8.44 3.15 11.80
N VAL A 12 -7.93 2.84 13.01
CA VAL A 12 -6.98 3.69 13.72
C VAL A 12 -5.65 3.81 12.97
N LEU A 13 -5.12 2.68 12.48
CA LEU A 13 -3.86 2.68 11.72
C LEU A 13 -4.01 3.43 10.39
N SER A 14 -5.13 3.28 9.69
CA SER A 14 -5.38 4.00 8.44
C SER A 14 -5.35 5.51 8.64
N GLU A 15 -5.90 6.06 9.72
CA GLU A 15 -5.86 7.50 9.98
C GLU A 15 -4.43 8.02 10.16
N VAL A 16 -3.55 7.23 10.79
CA VAL A 16 -2.14 7.60 11.03
C VAL A 16 -1.30 7.47 9.77
N TYR A 17 -1.47 6.37 9.02
CA TYR A 17 -0.58 6.02 7.90
C TYR A 17 -1.05 6.52 6.53
N GLU A 18 -2.34 6.83 6.33
CA GLU A 18 -2.82 7.35 5.03
C GLU A 18 -2.08 8.59 4.53
N PRO A 19 -1.78 9.60 5.37
CA PRO A 19 -1.01 10.78 4.95
C PRO A 19 0.45 10.49 4.61
N GLU A 20 1.01 9.36 5.05
CA GLU A 20 2.42 9.01 4.82
C GLU A 20 2.62 8.15 3.57
N PHE A 21 1.56 7.50 3.08
CA PHE A 21 1.66 6.71 1.86
C PHE A 21 1.96 7.58 0.65
N SER A 22 2.90 7.11 -0.18
CA SER A 22 3.23 7.71 -1.48
C SER A 22 1.98 7.99 -2.31
N GLU A 23 1.99 9.08 -3.06
CA GLU A 23 0.91 9.41 -3.99
C GLU A 23 0.72 8.34 -5.07
N HIS A 24 1.80 7.65 -5.42
CA HIS A 24 1.80 6.55 -6.41
C HIS A 24 1.47 5.18 -5.79
N SER A 25 1.04 5.13 -4.52
CA SER A 25 0.50 3.92 -3.91
C SER A 25 -1.02 3.89 -4.04
N TYR A 26 -1.54 2.86 -4.71
CA TYR A 26 -2.96 2.74 -5.08
C TYR A 26 -3.67 1.51 -4.48
N GLY A 27 -2.93 0.53 -3.96
CA GLY A 27 -3.50 -0.72 -3.47
C GLY A 27 -4.06 -0.61 -2.05
N PHE A 28 -5.25 -1.16 -1.82
CA PHE A 28 -5.89 -1.25 -0.48
C PHE A 28 -6.08 0.07 0.27
N ARG A 29 -6.15 1.19 -0.45
CA ARG A 29 -6.32 2.54 0.13
C ARG A 29 -7.73 3.10 -0.11
N PRO A 30 -8.29 3.88 0.82
CA PRO A 30 -9.57 4.54 0.63
C PRO A 30 -9.49 5.57 -0.52
N GLY A 31 -10.41 5.49 -1.47
CA GLY A 31 -10.50 6.45 -2.58
C GLY A 31 -9.45 6.30 -3.68
N LYS A 32 -8.58 5.29 -3.62
CA LYS A 32 -7.65 4.92 -4.70
C LYS A 32 -7.94 3.50 -5.18
N GLY A 33 -7.76 3.25 -6.47
CA GLY A 33 -7.96 1.92 -7.04
C GLY A 33 -7.10 1.62 -8.27
N ALA A 34 -7.27 0.42 -8.81
CA ALA A 34 -6.50 -0.06 -9.96
C ALA A 34 -6.62 0.85 -11.19
N HIS A 35 -7.79 1.45 -11.42
CA HIS A 35 -7.99 2.39 -12.52
C HIS A 35 -7.13 3.66 -12.37
N ASP A 36 -6.89 4.13 -11.15
CA ASP A 36 -6.05 5.30 -10.91
C ASP A 36 -4.58 4.97 -11.22
N ALA A 37 -4.12 3.78 -10.80
CA ALA A 37 -2.80 3.27 -11.15
C ALA A 37 -2.61 3.17 -12.67
N LEU A 38 -3.60 2.63 -13.39
CA LEU A 38 -3.57 2.53 -14.86
C LEU A 38 -3.50 3.91 -15.54
N ARG A 39 -4.25 4.90 -15.04
CA ARG A 39 -4.17 6.27 -15.58
C ARG A 39 -2.77 6.86 -15.41
N GLN A 40 -2.14 6.64 -14.26
CA GLN A 40 -0.76 7.09 -14.04
C GLN A 40 0.22 6.37 -14.97
N CYS A 41 0.11 5.05 -15.12
CA CYS A 41 0.97 4.31 -16.06
C CYS A 41 0.82 4.82 -17.50
N LEU A 42 -0.41 5.14 -17.92
CA LEU A 42 -0.68 5.68 -19.24
C LEU A 42 -0.13 7.09 -19.42
N ALA A 43 -0.20 7.93 -18.39
CA ALA A 43 0.44 9.25 -18.39
C ALA A 43 1.95 9.13 -18.58
N ASN A 44 2.61 8.26 -17.80
CA ASN A 44 4.04 8.01 -17.92
C ASN A 44 4.41 7.49 -19.32
N ALA A 45 3.65 6.55 -19.87
CA ALA A 45 3.88 6.06 -21.23
C ALA A 45 3.77 7.19 -22.27
N ASN A 46 2.77 8.08 -22.14
CA ASN A 46 2.60 9.22 -23.04
C ASN A 46 3.71 10.28 -22.91
N GLU A 47 4.42 10.32 -21.78
CA GLU A 47 5.58 11.19 -21.56
C GLU A 47 6.89 10.60 -22.13
N GLY A 48 6.85 9.38 -22.70
CA GLY A 48 7.98 8.71 -23.33
C GLY A 48 8.71 7.72 -22.43
N TYR A 49 8.14 7.33 -21.29
CA TYR A 49 8.66 6.24 -20.47
C TYR A 49 8.23 4.88 -21.04
N ASP A 50 8.95 4.42 -22.06
CA ASP A 50 8.59 3.21 -22.84
C ASP A 50 9.00 1.87 -22.20
N TRP A 51 9.76 1.90 -21.10
CA TRP A 51 10.28 0.72 -20.44
C TRP A 51 9.70 0.58 -19.03
N VAL A 52 9.19 -0.61 -18.72
CA VAL A 52 8.62 -0.94 -17.42
C VAL A 52 9.51 -1.96 -16.73
N VAL A 53 9.81 -1.72 -15.45
CA VAL A 53 10.43 -2.71 -14.57
C VAL A 53 9.32 -3.31 -13.72
N ASP A 54 8.96 -4.55 -14.02
CA ASP A 54 7.97 -5.29 -13.24
C ASP A 54 8.65 -5.95 -12.03
N MET A 55 8.10 -5.71 -10.85
CA MET A 55 8.59 -6.25 -9.59
C MET A 55 7.42 -6.83 -8.83
N ASP A 56 7.49 -8.14 -8.57
CA ASP A 56 6.52 -8.85 -7.74
C ASP A 56 7.21 -9.54 -6.57
N LEU A 57 6.55 -9.56 -5.41
CA LEU A 57 7.03 -10.24 -4.21
C LEU A 57 6.16 -11.48 -4.00
N GLU A 58 6.73 -12.65 -4.30
CA GLU A 58 6.04 -13.92 -4.07
C GLU A 58 5.67 -14.06 -2.58
N ARG A 59 4.38 -14.31 -2.31
CA ARG A 59 3.85 -14.58 -0.97
C ARG A 59 4.28 -13.56 0.07
N PHE A 60 4.12 -12.27 -0.24
CA PHE A 60 4.44 -11.19 0.69
C PHE A 60 3.91 -11.43 2.12
N PHE A 61 2.64 -11.83 2.24
CA PHE A 61 2.02 -12.07 3.55
C PHE A 61 2.56 -13.31 4.29
N ASP A 62 3.08 -14.32 3.59
CA ASP A 62 3.67 -15.51 4.22
C ASP A 62 5.14 -15.29 4.61
N THR A 63 5.82 -14.35 3.97
CA THR A 63 7.27 -14.13 4.09
C THR A 63 7.64 -12.87 4.87
N VAL A 64 6.66 -12.04 5.23
CA VAL A 64 6.89 -10.79 5.96
C VAL A 64 7.46 -11.08 7.37
N ASN A 65 8.54 -10.39 7.72
CA ASN A 65 9.11 -10.50 9.07
C ASN A 65 8.25 -9.72 10.07
N HIS A 66 7.55 -10.44 10.95
CA HIS A 66 6.64 -9.84 11.93
C HIS A 66 7.33 -8.87 12.90
N SER A 67 8.56 -9.17 13.35
CA SER A 67 9.29 -8.26 14.25
C SER A 67 9.61 -6.94 13.56
N LYS A 68 10.00 -7.00 12.27
CA LYS A 68 10.26 -5.80 11.48
C LYS A 68 8.98 -5.00 11.22
N LEU A 69 7.87 -5.68 10.92
CA LEU A 69 6.57 -5.04 10.73
C LEU A 69 6.12 -4.30 11.99
N ILE A 70 6.19 -4.95 13.15
CA ILE A 70 5.82 -4.33 14.44
C ILE A 70 6.74 -3.14 14.76
N GLN A 71 8.05 -3.27 14.50
CA GLN A 71 9.00 -2.17 14.69
C GLN A 71 8.57 -0.93 13.87
N VAL A 72 8.32 -1.11 12.58
CA VAL A 72 7.89 0.01 11.70
C VAL A 72 6.58 0.61 12.20
N LEU A 73 5.62 -0.22 12.63
CA LEU A 73 4.35 0.27 13.15
C LEU A 73 4.51 1.08 14.44
N SER A 74 5.44 0.69 15.31
CA SER A 74 5.71 1.36 16.60
C SER A 74 6.46 2.69 16.48
N GLU A 75 6.97 3.05 15.30
CA GLU A 75 7.63 4.33 15.11
C GLU A 75 6.64 5.51 15.14
N LYS A 76 5.34 5.24 14.94
CA LYS A 76 4.28 6.25 14.83
C LYS A 76 3.09 6.05 15.77
N VAL A 77 3.06 4.93 16.50
CA VAL A 77 1.98 4.55 17.44
C VAL A 77 2.54 4.42 18.85
#